data_AF-A0A9W6UBH4-F1
#
_entry.id   AF-A0A9W6UBH4-F1
#
_cell.length_a   1.000
_cell.length_b   1.000
_cell.length_c   1.000
_cell.angle_alpha   90.00
_cell.angle_beta   90.00
_cell.angle_gamma   90.00
#
_symmetry.space_group_name_H-M   'P 1'
#
loop_
_entity.id
_entity.type
_entity.pdbx_description
1 polymer ?
#
loop_
_entity_poly.entity_id
_entity_poly.type
_entity_poly.pdbx_seq_one_letter_code
_entity_poly.pdbx_strand_id
1 'polypeptide(L)'
;MATTNAEVSRLLVLGPDKDSKLAVIGKLRELCGDSDPAVSDPKSADVTVLNLQTKYYRAPVEVHVHRVLDNEPEPALQHELHDYEAVMCVVDAGQRESFLHVHRFAKRIVDVLPYDVCLLVAGTSSATTDNVKKMESWCQDNGFEFVDLDGEQGEPSDDSVIDEKRGIERVLEALHCNMWRSMEMNPAPTATTSKVTKDATPEVAVEDAAEAEQKTENPTDVKENNAAVDAETENQDSADDDSRLQALLQALEIAGGPDADGDAGGEGDDDDLDMAEFSALISEVRNVRDQGQSLTDEQRRERAAEVAMKLWNFLGADDEDGADSD
;
A
#
# COMPACT_ATOMS: atom_id res chain seq x y z
N MET A 1 39.64 1.45 -1.58
CA MET A 1 38.27 1.39 -2.13
C MET A 1 37.46 0.55 -1.16
N ALA A 2 36.61 1.18 -0.35
CA ALA A 2 35.67 0.44 0.47
C ALA A 2 34.57 -0.04 -0.45
N THR A 3 34.55 -1.34 -0.76
CA THR A 3 33.35 -1.99 -1.27
C THR A 3 32.32 -1.92 -0.17
N THR A 4 31.39 -0.98 -0.27
CA THR A 4 30.15 -1.02 0.50
C THR A 4 29.53 -2.38 0.24
N ASN A 5 29.49 -3.24 1.25
CA ASN A 5 28.80 -4.52 1.16
C ASN A 5 27.32 -4.13 1.11
N ALA A 6 26.76 -3.99 -0.09
CA ALA A 6 25.35 -3.65 -0.24
C ALA A 6 24.54 -4.74 0.46
N GLU A 7 23.67 -4.33 1.40
CA GLU A 7 22.82 -5.30 2.09
C GLU A 7 21.89 -5.95 1.06
N VAL A 8 21.79 -7.28 1.13
CA VAL A 8 21.03 -8.07 0.15
C VAL A 8 19.65 -8.34 0.70
N SER A 9 18.63 -7.96 -0.08
CA SER A 9 17.23 -8.23 0.24
C SER A 9 16.75 -9.53 -0.35
N ARG A 10 15.90 -10.28 0.36
CA ARG A 10 15.47 -11.62 -0.08
C ARG A 10 13.99 -11.91 0.15
N LEU A 11 13.35 -12.42 -0.90
CA LEU A 11 11.99 -12.97 -0.90
C LEU A 11 12.04 -14.49 -0.99
N LEU A 12 11.40 -15.18 -0.02
CA LEU A 12 11.24 -16.63 -0.05
C LEU A 12 9.93 -17.01 -0.74
N VAL A 13 10.02 -17.75 -1.86
CA VAL A 13 8.85 -18.23 -2.60
C VAL A 13 8.69 -19.74 -2.47
N LEU A 14 7.58 -20.18 -1.87
CA LEU A 14 7.28 -21.57 -1.54
C LEU A 14 6.11 -22.10 -2.35
N GLY A 15 6.07 -23.41 -2.59
CA GLY A 15 4.94 -24.05 -3.24
C GLY A 15 5.30 -25.41 -3.85
N PRO A 16 4.34 -26.29 -4.13
CA PRO A 16 4.61 -27.65 -4.59
C PRO A 16 4.94 -27.74 -6.09
N ASP A 17 4.41 -26.83 -6.90
CA ASP A 17 4.59 -26.79 -8.35
C ASP A 17 5.59 -25.70 -8.76
N LYS A 18 6.53 -26.05 -9.64
CA LYS A 18 7.59 -25.12 -10.09
C LYS A 18 7.03 -24.10 -11.08
N ASP A 19 6.20 -24.55 -12.00
CA ASP A 19 5.74 -23.73 -13.13
C ASP A 19 4.81 -22.61 -12.64
N SER A 20 3.92 -22.91 -11.69
CA SER A 20 3.05 -21.93 -11.04
C SER A 20 3.84 -20.81 -10.34
N LYS A 21 4.89 -21.18 -9.59
CA LYS A 21 5.78 -20.19 -8.94
C LYS A 21 6.48 -19.31 -9.98
N LEU A 22 7.03 -19.92 -11.04
CA LEU A 22 7.70 -19.19 -12.10
C LEU A 22 6.74 -18.29 -12.90
N ALA A 23 5.49 -18.70 -13.09
CA ALA A 23 4.47 -17.88 -13.74
C ALA A 23 4.14 -16.62 -12.91
N VAL A 24 3.98 -16.76 -11.59
CA VAL A 24 3.78 -15.61 -10.69
C VAL A 24 4.99 -14.68 -10.72
N ILE A 25 6.20 -15.22 -10.61
CA ILE A 25 7.43 -14.41 -10.65
C ILE A 25 7.61 -13.73 -12.01
N GLY A 26 7.28 -14.41 -13.12
CA GLY A 26 7.29 -13.83 -14.45
C GLY A 26 6.38 -12.61 -14.56
N LYS A 27 5.13 -12.72 -14.10
CA LYS A 27 4.19 -11.59 -14.05
C LYS A 27 4.69 -10.45 -13.15
N LEU A 28 5.28 -10.75 -11.99
CA LEU A 28 5.88 -9.73 -11.12
C LEU A 28 7.03 -8.99 -11.82
N ARG A 29 7.90 -9.71 -12.53
CA ARG A 29 9.01 -9.11 -13.30
C ARG A 29 8.50 -8.21 -14.42
N GLU A 30 7.46 -8.63 -15.13
CA GLU A 30 6.81 -7.82 -16.16
C GLU A 30 6.29 -6.49 -15.57
N LEU A 31 5.64 -6.54 -14.40
CA LEU A 31 5.17 -5.33 -13.72
C LEU A 31 6.30 -4.44 -13.17
N CYS A 32 7.47 -5.03 -12.83
CA CYS A 32 8.65 -4.26 -12.44
C CYS A 32 9.36 -3.61 -13.65
N GLY A 33 8.96 -3.90 -14.89
CA GLY A 33 9.63 -3.43 -16.10
C GLY A 33 10.92 -4.20 -16.44
N ASP A 34 11.15 -5.35 -15.79
CA ASP A 34 12.32 -6.21 -15.99
C ASP A 34 12.10 -7.17 -17.17
N SER A 35 11.85 -6.61 -18.36
CA SER A 35 11.51 -7.38 -19.58
C SER A 35 12.73 -8.02 -20.26
N ASP A 36 13.95 -7.82 -19.75
CA ASP A 36 15.17 -8.25 -20.44
C ASP A 36 15.79 -9.52 -19.81
N PRO A 37 15.91 -10.64 -20.54
CA PRO A 37 16.67 -11.81 -20.13
C PRO A 37 18.20 -11.65 -20.31
N ALA A 38 18.71 -10.47 -20.69
CA ALA A 38 20.07 -10.31 -21.21
C ALA A 38 21.01 -9.43 -20.37
N VAL A 39 21.05 -9.58 -19.05
CA VAL A 39 22.26 -9.24 -18.24
C VAL A 39 22.46 -10.26 -17.13
N SER A 40 22.54 -11.55 -17.48
CA SER A 40 23.04 -12.56 -16.54
C SER A 40 24.53 -12.77 -16.79
N ASP A 41 25.34 -12.28 -15.85
CA ASP A 41 26.74 -12.73 -15.71
C ASP A 41 26.72 -14.26 -15.57
N PRO A 42 27.48 -15.05 -16.33
CA PRO A 42 27.37 -16.52 -16.34
C PRO A 42 27.74 -17.21 -15.00
N LYS A 43 28.06 -16.45 -13.95
CA LYS A 43 28.19 -16.91 -12.55
C LYS A 43 26.98 -16.57 -11.65
N SER A 44 26.02 -15.76 -12.11
CA SER A 44 24.82 -15.33 -11.38
C SER A 44 23.52 -15.92 -11.93
N ALA A 45 23.61 -16.91 -12.83
CA ALA A 45 22.48 -17.44 -13.60
C ALA A 45 21.38 -18.17 -12.80
N ASP A 46 21.57 -18.40 -11.49
CA ASP A 46 20.62 -19.15 -10.65
C ASP A 46 19.70 -18.28 -9.76
N VAL A 47 19.98 -16.98 -9.63
CA VAL A 47 19.21 -16.10 -8.73
C VAL A 47 18.37 -15.13 -9.55
N THR A 48 17.05 -15.24 -9.42
CA THR A 48 16.12 -14.27 -10.02
C THR A 48 16.07 -13.03 -9.15
N VAL A 49 16.20 -11.84 -9.74
CA VAL A 49 16.09 -10.57 -9.02
C VAL A 49 14.83 -9.83 -9.47
N LEU A 50 14.07 -9.30 -8.50
CA LEU A 50 12.97 -8.36 -8.73
C LEU A 50 13.47 -6.94 -8.42
N ASN A 51 13.44 -6.04 -9.40
CA ASN A 51 13.76 -4.63 -9.18
C ASN A 51 12.50 -3.86 -8.76
N LEU A 52 12.16 -3.92 -7.48
CA LEU A 52 11.02 -3.17 -6.95
C LEU A 52 11.26 -1.67 -7.11
N GLN A 53 10.28 -0.96 -7.64
CA GLN A 53 10.37 0.48 -7.88
C GLN A 53 9.07 1.16 -7.46
N THR A 54 9.17 2.04 -6.47
CA THR A 54 8.08 2.92 -6.06
C THR A 54 8.42 4.37 -6.43
N LYS A 55 7.51 5.32 -6.15
CA LYS A 55 7.84 6.75 -6.22
C LYS A 55 8.93 7.16 -5.22
N TYR A 56 9.08 6.42 -4.12
CA TYR A 56 9.98 6.78 -3.03
C TYR A 56 11.32 6.08 -3.09
N TYR A 57 11.37 4.86 -3.63
CA TYR A 57 12.57 4.05 -3.55
C TYR A 57 12.69 3.02 -4.67
N ARG A 58 13.88 2.45 -4.78
CA ARG A 58 14.19 1.24 -5.56
C ARG A 58 14.83 0.19 -4.66
N ALA A 59 14.49 -1.08 -4.85
CA ALA A 59 15.10 -2.16 -4.08
C ALA A 59 15.29 -3.39 -5.00
N PRO A 60 16.53 -3.82 -5.28
CA PRO A 60 16.78 -5.11 -5.88
C PRO A 60 16.57 -6.21 -4.84
N VAL A 61 15.65 -7.14 -5.10
CA VAL A 61 15.29 -8.24 -4.19
C VAL A 61 15.59 -9.59 -4.84
N GLU A 62 16.43 -10.39 -4.22
CA GLU A 62 16.69 -11.77 -4.64
C GLU A 62 15.48 -12.65 -4.34
N VAL A 63 15.01 -13.41 -5.33
CA VAL A 63 13.87 -14.30 -5.24
C VAL A 63 14.35 -15.75 -5.17
N HIS A 64 14.14 -16.40 -4.03
CA HIS A 64 14.53 -17.79 -3.82
C HIS A 64 13.32 -18.70 -3.89
N VAL A 65 13.28 -19.50 -4.96
CA VAL A 65 12.15 -20.38 -5.28
C VAL A 65 12.43 -21.78 -4.76
N HIS A 66 11.62 -22.25 -3.81
CA HIS A 66 11.72 -23.59 -3.25
C HIS A 66 10.48 -24.41 -3.54
N ARG A 67 10.69 -25.66 -3.97
CA ARG A 67 9.63 -26.65 -3.95
C ARG A 67 9.41 -27.06 -2.50
N VAL A 68 8.16 -27.16 -2.08
CA VAL A 68 7.81 -27.70 -0.77
C VAL A 68 6.82 -28.83 -0.97
N LEU A 69 7.17 -30.02 -0.49
CA LEU A 69 6.31 -31.19 -0.45
C LEU A 69 6.26 -31.69 0.98
N ASP A 70 5.09 -32.17 1.38
CA ASP A 70 4.84 -32.71 2.73
C ASP A 70 5.33 -31.83 3.88
N ASN A 71 5.32 -30.51 3.67
CA ASN A 71 5.79 -29.47 4.60
C ASN A 71 7.30 -29.49 4.85
N GLU A 72 8.07 -29.95 3.86
CA GLU A 72 9.53 -29.90 3.83
C GLU A 72 10.04 -29.28 2.51
N PRO A 73 11.00 -28.34 2.57
CA PRO A 73 11.58 -27.75 1.38
C PRO A 73 12.55 -28.74 0.70
N GLU A 74 12.39 -28.90 -0.61
CA GLU A 74 13.24 -29.75 -1.45
C GLU A 74 13.77 -28.97 -2.67
N PRO A 75 15.09 -28.69 -2.76
CA PRO A 75 16.11 -28.94 -1.74
C PRO A 75 15.95 -28.03 -0.51
N ALA A 76 16.77 -28.29 0.52
CA ALA A 76 16.88 -27.43 1.70
C ALA A 76 17.08 -25.96 1.32
N LEU A 77 16.63 -25.06 2.19
CA LEU A 77 16.74 -23.61 1.97
C LEU A 77 18.20 -23.20 1.74
N GLN A 78 18.41 -22.29 0.80
CA GLN A 78 19.74 -21.78 0.46
C GLN A 78 20.31 -20.89 1.58
N HIS A 79 19.43 -20.25 2.35
CA HIS A 79 19.74 -19.34 3.44
C HIS A 79 18.96 -19.68 4.71
N GLU A 80 19.38 -19.12 5.83
CA GLU A 80 18.61 -19.24 7.07
C GLU A 80 17.33 -18.41 6.98
N LEU A 81 16.31 -18.75 7.77
CA LEU A 81 15.03 -18.05 7.67
C LEU A 81 15.19 -16.52 7.92
N HIS A 82 16.00 -16.10 8.89
CA HIS A 82 16.18 -14.66 9.20
C HIS A 82 16.91 -13.84 8.11
N ASP A 83 17.48 -14.52 7.10
CA ASP A 83 18.09 -13.87 5.94
C ASP A 83 17.04 -13.40 4.91
N TYR A 84 15.78 -13.85 5.06
CA TYR A 84 14.64 -13.42 4.27
C TYR A 84 13.87 -12.30 4.98
N GLU A 85 13.17 -11.47 4.21
CA GLU A 85 12.37 -10.35 4.75
C GLU A 85 10.87 -10.52 4.46
N ALA A 86 10.52 -11.39 3.53
CA ALA A 86 9.15 -11.69 3.15
C ALA A 86 9.02 -13.15 2.72
N VAL A 87 7.81 -13.70 2.89
CA VAL A 87 7.46 -15.04 2.42
C VAL A 87 6.20 -15.01 1.57
N MET A 88 6.25 -15.71 0.43
CA MET A 88 5.13 -15.89 -0.48
C MET A 88 4.93 -17.37 -0.79
N CYS A 89 3.76 -17.90 -0.46
CA CYS A 89 3.35 -19.27 -0.79
C CYS A 89 2.47 -19.25 -2.02
N VAL A 90 2.84 -19.97 -3.08
CA VAL A 90 2.06 -20.10 -4.31
C VAL A 90 1.42 -21.49 -4.38
N VAL A 91 0.10 -21.53 -4.46
CA VAL A 91 -0.70 -22.77 -4.47
C VAL A 91 -1.78 -22.74 -5.55
N ASP A 92 -2.35 -23.91 -5.82
CA ASP A 92 -3.53 -24.06 -6.68
C ASP A 92 -4.71 -24.45 -5.78
N ALA A 93 -5.72 -23.58 -5.66
CA ALA A 93 -6.89 -23.82 -4.82
C ALA A 93 -7.86 -24.85 -5.42
N GLY A 94 -7.73 -25.16 -6.72
CA GLY A 94 -8.37 -26.31 -7.37
C GLY A 94 -7.83 -27.65 -6.87
N GLN A 95 -6.59 -27.67 -6.35
CA GLN A 95 -5.92 -28.86 -5.85
C GLN A 95 -5.62 -28.69 -4.36
N ARG A 96 -6.51 -29.18 -3.49
CA ARG A 96 -6.38 -29.03 -2.03
C ARG A 96 -5.04 -29.52 -1.48
N GLU A 97 -4.49 -30.58 -2.07
CA GLU A 97 -3.19 -31.15 -1.73
C GLU A 97 -2.03 -30.15 -1.94
N SER A 98 -2.17 -29.23 -2.92
CA SER A 98 -1.19 -28.18 -3.20
C SER A 98 -0.93 -27.31 -1.96
N PHE A 99 -2.01 -26.90 -1.28
CA PHE A 99 -1.95 -26.17 -0.02
C PHE A 99 -1.45 -27.02 1.15
N LEU A 100 -1.87 -28.29 1.23
CA LEU A 100 -1.46 -29.18 2.32
C LEU A 100 0.05 -29.46 2.36
N HIS A 101 0.71 -29.42 1.20
CA HIS A 101 2.16 -29.57 1.10
C HIS A 101 2.94 -28.40 1.70
N VAL A 102 2.36 -27.21 1.86
CA VAL A 102 3.09 -25.99 2.29
C VAL A 102 2.63 -25.44 3.64
N HIS A 103 1.34 -25.55 3.98
CA HIS A 103 0.75 -24.78 5.09
C HIS A 103 1.45 -24.93 6.46
N ARG A 104 1.87 -26.13 6.88
CA ARG A 104 2.54 -26.29 8.20
C ARG A 104 3.95 -25.75 8.19
N PHE A 105 4.63 -25.80 7.06
CA PHE A 105 5.96 -25.22 6.92
C PHE A 105 5.86 -23.69 6.94
N ALA A 106 4.93 -23.13 6.17
CA ALA A 106 4.63 -21.69 6.16
C ALA A 106 4.26 -21.17 7.56
N LYS A 107 3.37 -21.87 8.29
CA LYS A 107 3.04 -21.54 9.68
C LYS A 107 4.27 -21.51 10.58
N ARG A 108 5.14 -22.53 10.47
CA ARG A 108 6.36 -22.62 11.29
C ARG A 108 7.30 -21.45 11.05
N ILE A 109 7.36 -20.93 9.81
CA ILE A 109 8.19 -19.77 9.48
C ILE A 109 7.69 -18.54 10.24
N VAL A 110 6.39 -18.25 10.15
CA VAL A 110 5.80 -17.04 10.79
C VAL A 110 5.68 -17.15 12.30
N ASP A 111 5.57 -18.37 12.85
CA ASP A 111 5.64 -18.62 14.29
C ASP A 111 7.04 -18.27 14.86
N VAL A 112 8.09 -18.29 14.02
CA VAL A 112 9.49 -18.07 14.42
C VAL A 112 9.97 -16.66 14.07
N LEU A 113 9.49 -16.09 12.96
CA LEU A 113 9.92 -14.78 12.45
C LEU A 113 8.72 -13.88 12.11
N PRO A 114 8.73 -12.61 12.56
CA PRO A 114 7.68 -11.66 12.27
C PRO A 114 7.94 -10.95 10.93
N TYR A 115 7.68 -11.61 9.79
CA TYR A 115 7.75 -10.90 8.52
C TYR A 115 6.54 -9.97 8.35
N ASP A 116 6.79 -8.75 7.90
CA ASP A 116 5.74 -7.78 7.59
C ASP A 116 4.90 -8.21 6.38
N VAL A 117 5.49 -8.99 5.46
CA VAL A 117 4.82 -9.51 4.27
C VAL A 117 4.80 -11.04 4.25
N CYS A 118 3.61 -11.59 4.52
CA CYS A 118 3.30 -13.02 4.48
C CYS A 118 2.12 -13.26 3.53
N LEU A 119 2.37 -13.80 2.33
CA LEU A 119 1.33 -13.95 1.30
C LEU A 119 1.02 -15.42 1.02
N LEU A 120 -0.27 -15.77 0.92
CA LEU A 120 -0.74 -17.00 0.28
C LEU A 120 -1.42 -16.63 -1.04
N VAL A 121 -0.71 -16.86 -2.13
CA VAL A 121 -1.13 -16.54 -3.49
C VAL A 121 -1.70 -17.81 -4.14
N ALA A 122 -2.98 -17.77 -4.51
CA ALA A 122 -3.68 -18.95 -5.00
C ALA A 122 -4.30 -18.73 -6.39
N GLY A 123 -4.11 -19.68 -7.30
CA GLY A 123 -4.97 -19.80 -8.49
C GLY A 123 -6.32 -20.41 -8.09
N THR A 124 -7.43 -19.77 -8.44
CA THR A 124 -8.79 -20.15 -8.02
C THR A 124 -9.72 -20.54 -9.17
N SER A 125 -9.26 -20.44 -10.43
CA SER A 125 -10.04 -20.73 -11.65
C SER A 125 -10.77 -22.08 -11.64
N SER A 126 -10.18 -23.08 -10.98
CA SER A 126 -10.71 -24.45 -10.87
C SER A 126 -11.11 -24.82 -9.43
N ALA A 127 -11.16 -23.85 -8.52
CA ALA A 127 -11.38 -24.07 -7.09
C ALA A 127 -12.86 -24.16 -6.71
N THR A 128 -13.13 -24.88 -5.63
CA THR A 128 -14.45 -24.84 -4.96
C THR A 128 -14.46 -23.71 -3.94
N THR A 129 -15.63 -23.10 -3.71
CA THR A 129 -15.82 -22.06 -2.69
C THR A 129 -15.38 -22.53 -1.30
N ASP A 130 -15.59 -23.80 -0.97
CA ASP A 130 -15.17 -24.38 0.31
C ASP A 130 -13.65 -24.47 0.46
N ASN A 131 -12.91 -24.73 -0.63
CA ASN A 131 -11.46 -24.75 -0.58
C ASN A 131 -10.91 -23.33 -0.36
N VAL A 132 -11.42 -22.35 -1.09
CA VAL A 132 -11.02 -20.94 -0.96
C VAL A 132 -11.26 -20.45 0.46
N LYS A 133 -12.48 -20.64 1.00
CA LYS A 133 -12.81 -20.27 2.39
C LYS A 133 -11.90 -20.90 3.45
N LYS A 134 -11.50 -22.15 3.25
CA LYS A 134 -10.55 -22.83 4.17
C LYS A 134 -9.16 -22.20 4.11
N MET A 135 -8.71 -21.79 2.92
CA MET A 135 -7.43 -21.10 2.76
C MET A 135 -7.49 -19.69 3.36
N GLU A 136 -8.56 -18.93 3.11
CA GLU A 136 -8.79 -17.60 3.69
C GLU A 136 -8.82 -17.65 5.22
N SER A 137 -9.61 -18.56 5.80
CA SER A 137 -9.65 -18.76 7.26
C SER A 137 -8.28 -19.12 7.82
N TRP A 138 -7.54 -20.01 7.15
CA TRP A 138 -6.18 -20.33 7.57
C TRP A 138 -5.26 -19.12 7.49
N CYS A 139 -5.38 -18.28 6.46
CA CYS A 139 -4.59 -17.07 6.33
C CYS A 139 -4.83 -16.10 7.49
N GLN A 140 -6.10 -15.83 7.80
CA GLN A 140 -6.50 -14.99 8.93
C GLN A 140 -5.95 -15.51 10.27
N ASP A 141 -6.04 -16.82 10.50
CA ASP A 141 -5.57 -17.44 11.75
C ASP A 141 -4.05 -17.43 11.90
N ASN A 142 -3.29 -17.35 10.80
CA ASN A 142 -1.83 -17.50 10.79
C ASN A 142 -1.08 -16.23 10.35
N GLY A 143 -1.77 -15.10 10.20
CA GLY A 143 -1.14 -13.82 9.82
C GLY A 143 -0.66 -13.79 8.36
N PHE A 144 -1.28 -14.57 7.48
CA PHE A 144 -1.07 -14.47 6.04
C PHE A 144 -2.16 -13.60 5.41
N GLU A 145 -1.80 -12.89 4.35
CA GLU A 145 -2.76 -12.30 3.44
C GLU A 145 -3.08 -13.29 2.31
N PHE A 146 -4.36 -13.54 2.06
CA PHE A 146 -4.80 -14.35 0.93
C PHE A 146 -4.93 -13.48 -0.32
N VAL A 147 -4.29 -13.89 -1.42
CA VAL A 147 -4.39 -13.21 -2.71
C VAL A 147 -4.89 -14.18 -3.77
N ASP A 148 -6.08 -13.88 -4.31
CA ASP A 148 -6.67 -14.60 -5.43
C ASP A 148 -6.10 -14.10 -6.75
N LEU A 149 -5.37 -14.96 -7.48
CA LEU A 149 -4.76 -14.64 -8.77
C LEU A 149 -5.77 -14.49 -9.91
N ASP A 150 -6.93 -15.14 -9.79
CA ASP A 150 -7.95 -15.19 -10.85
C ASP A 150 -9.15 -14.30 -10.51
N GLY A 151 -9.10 -13.58 -9.38
CA GLY A 151 -10.09 -12.59 -9.01
C GLY A 151 -10.14 -11.45 -10.03
N GLU A 152 -11.33 -11.16 -10.53
CA GLU A 152 -11.55 -10.01 -11.42
C GLU A 152 -11.22 -8.71 -10.67
N GLN A 153 -10.51 -7.78 -11.34
CA GLN A 153 -10.48 -6.39 -10.89
C GLN A 153 -11.95 -5.91 -10.92
N GLY A 154 -12.47 -5.50 -9.76
CA GLY A 154 -13.82 -4.97 -9.71
C GLY A 154 -13.89 -3.74 -10.62
N GLU A 155 -15.03 -3.53 -11.30
CA GLU A 155 -15.30 -2.23 -11.89
C GLU A 155 -15.18 -1.18 -10.77
N PRO A 156 -14.40 -0.10 -10.96
CA PRO A 156 -14.30 0.94 -9.95
C PRO A 156 -15.71 1.44 -9.67
N SER A 157 -16.24 1.10 -8.50
CA SER A 157 -17.54 1.59 -8.10
C SER A 157 -17.40 3.09 -7.83
N ASP A 158 -18.33 3.92 -8.30
CA ASP A 158 -18.30 5.36 -8.04
C ASP A 158 -18.29 5.69 -6.53
N ASP A 159 -18.67 4.73 -5.68
CA ASP A 159 -18.66 4.83 -4.21
C ASP A 159 -17.34 4.37 -3.56
N SER A 160 -16.47 3.64 -4.27
CA SER A 160 -15.16 3.23 -3.73
C SER A 160 -14.16 4.36 -3.92
N VAL A 161 -13.90 5.09 -2.83
CA VAL A 161 -12.89 6.16 -2.75
C VAL A 161 -11.46 5.64 -3.01
N ILE A 162 -11.27 4.31 -2.97
CA ILE A 162 -9.98 3.63 -3.14
C ILE A 162 -10.16 2.49 -4.14
N ASP A 163 -9.35 2.51 -5.20
CA ASP A 163 -9.22 1.41 -6.15
C ASP A 163 -8.36 0.30 -5.50
N GLU A 164 -9.02 -0.75 -5.01
CA GLU A 164 -8.35 -1.89 -4.36
C GLU A 164 -7.71 -2.81 -5.41
N LYS A 165 -6.38 -2.91 -5.39
CA LYS A 165 -5.66 -3.83 -6.28
C LYS A 165 -5.98 -5.28 -5.93
N ARG A 166 -6.06 -6.12 -6.97
CA ARG A 166 -6.33 -7.56 -6.89
C ARG A 166 -5.27 -8.37 -7.64
N GLY A 167 -5.25 -9.68 -7.40
CA GLY A 167 -4.35 -10.60 -8.07
C GLY A 167 -2.88 -10.20 -7.97
N ILE A 168 -2.18 -10.24 -9.10
CA ILE A 168 -0.73 -10.02 -9.13
C ILE A 168 -0.32 -8.58 -8.75
N GLU A 169 -1.19 -7.60 -9.01
CA GLU A 169 -0.91 -6.20 -8.64
C GLU A 169 -1.00 -6.00 -7.12
N ARG A 170 -1.87 -6.75 -6.44
CA ARG A 170 -1.94 -6.77 -4.98
C ARG A 170 -0.68 -7.36 -4.37
N VAL A 171 -0.16 -8.46 -4.95
CA VAL A 171 1.13 -9.04 -4.55
C VAL A 171 2.24 -8.00 -4.65
N LEU A 172 2.33 -7.31 -5.80
CA LEU A 172 3.34 -6.29 -6.00
C LEU A 172 3.20 -5.13 -5.01
N GLU A 173 1.99 -4.68 -4.73
CA GLU A 173 1.73 -3.63 -3.75
C GLU A 173 2.16 -4.02 -2.34
N ALA A 174 1.86 -5.24 -1.89
CA ALA A 174 2.32 -5.74 -0.60
C ALA A 174 3.86 -5.74 -0.52
N LEU A 175 4.54 -6.17 -1.59
CA LEU A 175 6.01 -6.12 -1.69
C LEU A 175 6.55 -4.68 -1.71
N HIS A 176 5.83 -3.72 -2.29
CA HIS A 176 6.18 -2.29 -2.25
C HIS A 176 6.01 -1.63 -0.88
N CYS A 177 5.23 -2.23 0.02
CA CYS A 177 5.05 -1.73 1.39
C CYS A 177 6.12 -2.24 2.35
N ASN A 178 6.94 -3.22 1.95
CA ASN A 178 7.98 -3.80 2.81
C ASN A 178 9.21 -2.89 2.92
N MET A 179 9.85 -2.88 4.09
CA MET A 179 11.11 -2.19 4.33
C MET A 179 12.31 -3.09 3.98
N TRP A 180 12.77 -2.99 2.73
CA TRP A 180 13.88 -3.80 2.22
C TRP A 180 15.26 -3.26 2.64
N ARG A 181 16.17 -4.15 3.06
CA ARG A 181 17.58 -3.80 3.40
C ARG A 181 18.33 -3.15 2.23
N SER A 182 18.03 -3.58 1.01
CA SER A 182 18.59 -3.06 -0.24
C SER A 182 17.90 -1.80 -0.78
N MET A 183 16.96 -1.22 -0.03
CA MET A 183 16.20 -0.06 -0.45
C MET A 183 17.07 1.20 -0.58
N GLU A 184 17.05 1.80 -1.77
CA GLU A 184 17.68 3.08 -2.08
C GLU A 184 16.59 4.13 -2.35
N MET A 185 16.59 5.22 -1.58
CA MET A 185 15.63 6.32 -1.79
C MET A 185 15.85 7.00 -3.14
N ASN A 186 14.77 7.18 -3.88
CA ASN A 186 14.78 8.02 -5.06
C ASN A 186 15.11 9.46 -4.66
N PRO A 187 15.79 10.23 -5.54
CA PRO A 187 15.98 11.65 -5.30
C PRO A 187 14.62 12.33 -5.14
N ALA A 188 14.50 13.22 -4.16
CA ALA A 188 13.31 14.05 -4.03
C ALA A 188 13.05 14.76 -5.36
N PRO A 189 11.80 14.78 -5.87
CA PRO A 189 11.48 15.53 -7.07
C PRO A 189 11.90 16.98 -6.83
N THR A 190 12.96 17.41 -7.51
CA THR A 190 13.57 18.71 -7.31
C THR A 190 12.52 19.77 -7.65
N ALA A 191 12.00 20.45 -6.64
CA ALA A 191 11.28 21.70 -6.83
C ALA A 191 12.19 22.62 -7.65
N THR A 192 11.75 22.94 -8.87
CA THR A 192 12.44 23.81 -9.81
C THR A 192 12.56 25.20 -9.17
N THR A 193 13.66 25.45 -8.45
CA THR A 193 14.03 26.80 -8.06
C THR A 193 14.46 27.54 -9.31
N SER A 194 13.50 28.16 -10.00
CA SER A 194 13.73 29.15 -11.04
C SER A 194 14.44 30.36 -10.43
N LYS A 195 15.77 30.33 -10.36
CA LYS A 195 16.58 31.53 -10.15
C LYS A 195 16.96 32.11 -11.50
N VAL A 196 16.14 33.05 -11.96
CA VAL A 196 16.55 34.07 -12.92
C VAL A 196 17.30 35.14 -12.13
N THR A 197 18.59 35.33 -12.38
CA THR A 197 19.21 36.66 -12.41
C THR A 197 20.41 36.68 -13.34
N LYS A 198 20.42 37.72 -14.18
CA LYS A 198 21.34 38.02 -15.27
C LYS A 198 22.75 38.40 -14.78
N ASP A 199 23.71 37.87 -15.53
CA ASP A 199 25.00 38.38 -15.99
C ASP A 199 25.51 39.76 -15.52
N ALA A 200 26.76 39.78 -15.02
CA ALA A 200 27.78 40.81 -15.23
C ALA A 200 29.18 40.29 -14.79
N THR A 201 30.11 40.23 -15.73
CA THR A 201 31.56 39.92 -15.62
C THR A 201 32.40 41.21 -15.40
N PRO A 202 33.76 41.22 -15.37
CA PRO A 202 34.81 40.30 -14.83
C PRO A 202 35.94 41.04 -14.02
N GLU A 203 36.81 40.34 -13.28
CA GLU A 203 38.20 40.82 -13.02
C GLU A 203 39.17 39.67 -12.60
N VAL A 204 40.48 39.93 -12.64
CA VAL A 204 41.58 39.11 -13.22
C VAL A 204 42.65 38.69 -12.19
N ALA A 205 43.29 37.51 -12.34
CA ALA A 205 44.69 37.16 -11.97
C ALA A 205 44.96 35.67 -12.33
N VAL A 206 45.47 35.28 -13.50
CA VAL A 206 46.87 35.12 -14.01
C VAL A 206 47.84 34.32 -13.13
N GLU A 207 48.43 33.29 -13.77
CA GLU A 207 49.76 32.61 -13.63
C GLU A 207 49.62 31.09 -13.51
N ASP A 208 50.34 30.21 -14.24
CA ASP A 208 51.19 30.27 -15.44
C ASP A 208 51.37 28.81 -15.93
N ALA A 209 51.87 28.67 -17.15
CA ALA A 209 51.87 27.60 -18.13
C ALA A 209 52.60 26.27 -17.81
N ALA A 210 52.22 25.22 -18.56
CA ALA A 210 53.09 24.62 -19.58
C ALA A 210 52.30 23.64 -20.49
N GLU A 211 52.34 23.94 -21.79
CA GLU A 211 51.73 23.23 -22.93
C GLU A 211 52.50 21.97 -23.35
N ALA A 212 51.81 21.04 -24.02
CA ALA A 212 52.21 20.57 -25.37
C ALA A 212 51.06 19.78 -26.04
N GLU A 213 50.66 20.26 -27.22
CA GLU A 213 49.51 19.89 -28.05
C GLU A 213 49.74 18.69 -29.00
N GLN A 214 48.65 18.13 -29.54
CA GLN A 214 48.35 17.93 -30.99
C GLN A 214 47.02 17.14 -31.11
N LYS A 215 45.86 17.70 -31.50
CA LYS A 215 45.36 18.34 -32.74
C LYS A 215 44.88 17.34 -33.82
N THR A 216 43.55 17.35 -34.11
CA THR A 216 42.86 17.31 -35.43
C THR A 216 41.32 17.32 -35.21
N GLU A 217 40.60 18.45 -35.37
CA GLU A 217 39.83 18.93 -36.57
C GLU A 217 38.69 17.97 -37.04
N ASN A 218 37.40 18.18 -36.66
CA ASN A 218 36.29 19.02 -37.24
C ASN A 218 35.31 18.19 -38.15
N PRO A 219 34.12 18.67 -38.58
CA PRO A 219 32.94 19.26 -37.91
C PRO A 219 31.60 18.59 -38.37
N THR A 220 30.41 18.98 -37.84
CA THR A 220 29.20 19.41 -38.61
C THR A 220 27.91 19.48 -37.76
N ASP A 221 27.17 20.56 -37.98
CA ASP A 221 25.83 20.96 -37.49
C ASP A 221 24.70 19.96 -37.74
N VAL A 222 23.68 19.88 -36.85
CA VAL A 222 22.26 20.09 -37.22
C VAL A 222 21.40 20.61 -36.04
N LYS A 223 20.78 21.76 -36.33
CA LYS A 223 19.62 22.52 -35.83
C LYS A 223 18.42 21.85 -35.10
N GLU A 224 17.80 22.70 -34.24
CA GLU A 224 16.34 22.95 -34.04
C GLU A 224 15.51 21.90 -33.25
N ASN A 225 14.52 22.19 -32.39
CA ASN A 225 13.73 23.39 -32.03
C ASN A 225 13.09 23.22 -30.63
N ASN A 226 12.95 24.33 -29.91
CA ASN A 226 12.02 24.50 -28.79
C ASN A 226 10.63 24.88 -29.33
N ALA A 227 9.56 24.35 -28.72
CA ALA A 227 8.22 24.90 -28.78
C ALA A 227 7.59 24.86 -27.37
N ALA A 228 7.19 26.03 -26.91
CA ALA A 228 6.53 26.31 -25.63
C ALA A 228 5.02 26.50 -25.85
N VAL A 229 4.22 26.25 -24.79
CA VAL A 229 2.95 26.89 -24.30
C VAL A 229 2.14 25.82 -23.55
N ASP A 230 1.41 26.03 -22.44
CA ASP A 230 1.12 27.10 -21.47
C ASP A 230 0.46 26.34 -20.26
N ALA A 231 0.78 26.60 -18.97
CA ALA A 231 0.08 27.50 -18.03
C ALA A 231 -1.45 27.22 -17.92
N GLU A 232 -2.15 27.05 -16.80
CA GLU A 232 -2.13 27.57 -15.41
C GLU A 232 -2.95 26.58 -14.53
N THR A 233 -2.78 26.36 -13.22
CA THR A 233 -3.31 27.21 -12.12
C THR A 233 -3.05 26.49 -10.77
N GLU A 234 -2.48 27.19 -9.79
CA GLU A 234 -2.44 26.79 -8.37
C GLU A 234 -3.57 27.47 -7.57
N ASN A 235 -3.94 26.84 -6.44
CA ASN A 235 -4.77 27.28 -5.30
C ASN A 235 -6.23 26.80 -5.24
N GLN A 236 -6.46 25.70 -4.50
CA GLN A 236 -7.66 25.47 -3.67
C GLN A 236 -7.43 24.21 -2.82
N ASP A 237 -7.20 24.37 -1.51
CA ASP A 237 -7.04 23.22 -0.60
C ASP A 237 -7.68 23.47 0.79
N SER A 238 -8.75 24.27 0.83
CA SER A 238 -9.50 24.54 2.07
C SER A 238 -11.02 24.56 1.91
N ALA A 239 -11.53 24.19 0.74
CA ALA A 239 -12.98 24.14 0.45
C ALA A 239 -13.53 22.70 0.40
N ASP A 240 -12.65 21.70 0.31
CA ASP A 240 -13.04 20.30 0.11
C ASP A 240 -13.48 19.60 1.40
N ASP A 241 -12.89 19.97 2.55
CA ASP A 241 -13.25 19.36 3.84
C ASP A 241 -14.66 19.77 4.32
N ASP A 242 -15.04 21.04 4.13
CA ASP A 242 -16.40 21.49 4.45
C ASP A 242 -17.44 20.83 3.53
N SER A 243 -17.09 20.61 2.26
CA SER A 243 -17.96 19.96 1.28
C SER A 243 -18.16 18.47 1.58
N ARG A 244 -17.10 17.79 2.07
CA ARG A 244 -17.17 16.39 2.53
C ARG A 244 -17.97 16.21 3.80
N LEU A 245 -17.81 17.11 4.78
CA LEU A 245 -18.60 17.09 6.01
C LEU A 245 -20.08 17.37 5.72
N GLN A 246 -20.36 18.27 4.76
CA GLN A 246 -21.71 18.55 4.28
C GLN A 246 -22.35 17.31 3.62
N ALA A 247 -21.60 16.56 2.82
CA ALA A 247 -22.08 15.35 2.15
C ALA A 247 -22.40 14.22 3.14
N LEU A 248 -21.57 14.03 4.18
CA LEU A 248 -21.80 13.04 5.23
C LEU A 248 -23.05 13.36 6.06
N LEU A 249 -23.26 14.63 6.41
CA LEU A 249 -24.45 15.06 7.15
C LEU A 249 -25.73 14.99 6.31
N GLN A 250 -25.62 15.23 5.00
CA GLN A 250 -26.76 15.10 4.07
C GLN A 250 -27.15 13.63 3.83
N ALA A 251 -26.18 12.70 3.86
CA ALA A 251 -26.46 11.27 3.81
C ALA A 251 -27.19 10.77 5.07
N LEU A 252 -26.84 11.33 6.24
CA LEU A 252 -27.55 11.08 7.51
C LEU A 252 -28.98 11.68 7.53
N GLU A 253 -29.21 12.82 6.87
CA GLU A 253 -30.56 13.40 6.68
C GLU A 253 -31.48 12.51 5.82
N ILE A 254 -30.92 11.74 4.87
CA ILE A 254 -31.71 10.82 4.01
C ILE A 254 -32.15 9.58 4.77
N ALA A 255 -31.35 9.11 5.74
CA ALA A 255 -31.68 7.94 6.54
C ALA A 255 -32.71 8.23 7.66
N GLY A 256 -32.95 9.49 8.01
CA GLY A 256 -33.78 9.90 9.15
C GLY A 256 -35.11 10.59 8.82
N GLY A 257 -35.65 10.45 7.61
CA GLY A 257 -36.93 11.07 7.23
C GLY A 257 -38.14 10.48 7.98
N PRO A 258 -39.10 11.30 8.47
CA PRO A 258 -40.17 10.89 9.39
C PRO A 258 -41.38 10.21 8.72
N ASP A 259 -41.20 9.49 7.61
CA ASP A 259 -42.29 8.88 6.84
C ASP A 259 -42.01 7.42 6.43
N ALA A 260 -41.44 6.63 7.34
CA ALA A 260 -41.38 5.17 7.20
C ALA A 260 -42.34 4.50 8.19
N ASP A 261 -43.64 4.71 7.96
CA ASP A 261 -44.69 3.87 8.53
C ASP A 261 -44.70 2.55 7.74
N GLY A 262 -44.16 1.49 8.34
CA GLY A 262 -43.85 0.22 7.67
C GLY A 262 -43.52 -0.93 8.62
N ASP A 263 -44.38 -1.09 9.62
CA ASP A 263 -44.75 -2.31 10.36
C ASP A 263 -43.92 -3.61 10.19
N ALA A 264 -43.35 -4.01 11.33
CA ALA A 264 -43.19 -5.37 11.90
C ALA A 264 -42.17 -6.39 11.35
N GLY A 265 -41.17 -6.69 12.20
CA GLY A 265 -41.00 -8.06 12.70
C GLY A 265 -39.56 -8.52 12.93
N GLY A 266 -39.05 -8.41 14.17
CA GLY A 266 -37.83 -9.11 14.60
C GLY A 266 -37.38 -8.69 16.00
N GLU A 267 -37.71 -9.50 17.01
CA GLU A 267 -37.38 -9.35 18.42
C GLU A 267 -35.86 -9.33 18.68
N GLY A 268 -35.43 -8.44 19.57
CA GLY A 268 -34.09 -8.38 20.17
C GLY A 268 -34.04 -7.28 21.22
N ASP A 269 -34.04 -7.70 22.49
CA ASP A 269 -34.03 -6.89 23.72
C ASP A 269 -32.86 -5.89 23.81
N ASP A 270 -33.12 -4.85 24.62
CA ASP A 270 -32.20 -4.02 25.41
C ASP A 270 -31.23 -3.09 24.67
N ASP A 271 -31.71 -1.87 24.38
CA ASP A 271 -31.06 -0.61 24.78
C ASP A 271 -32.04 0.54 24.47
N ASP A 272 -32.82 0.97 25.47
CA ASP A 272 -33.62 2.20 25.41
C ASP A 272 -32.69 3.42 25.42
N LEU A 273 -31.96 3.65 24.33
CA LEU A 273 -31.48 4.97 23.99
C LEU A 273 -32.72 5.76 23.58
N ASP A 274 -33.20 6.64 24.45
CA ASP A 274 -34.35 7.52 24.20
C ASP A 274 -34.13 8.28 22.89
N MET A 275 -34.67 7.75 21.79
CA MET A 275 -34.52 8.31 20.44
C MET A 275 -35.01 9.76 20.39
N ALA A 276 -35.90 10.14 21.31
CA ALA A 276 -36.34 11.52 21.53
C ALA A 276 -35.20 12.44 21.99
N GLU A 277 -34.33 12.00 22.91
CA GLU A 277 -33.18 12.78 23.39
C GLU A 277 -32.10 12.91 22.32
N PHE A 278 -31.85 11.83 21.57
CA PHE A 278 -30.96 11.86 20.40
C PHE A 278 -31.48 12.82 19.31
N SER A 279 -32.79 12.83 19.06
CA SER A 279 -33.42 13.76 18.09
C SER A 279 -33.35 15.23 18.54
N ALA A 280 -33.40 15.49 19.84
CA ALA A 280 -33.21 16.82 20.41
C ALA A 280 -31.76 17.30 20.19
N LEU A 281 -30.79 16.41 20.34
CA LEU A 281 -29.38 16.70 20.11
C LEU A 281 -29.08 17.00 18.64
N ILE A 282 -29.66 16.23 17.70
CA ILE A 282 -29.58 16.51 16.25
C ILE A 282 -30.23 17.86 15.90
N SER A 283 -31.33 18.20 16.58
CA SER A 283 -31.98 19.51 16.42
C SER A 283 -31.11 20.66 16.95
N GLU A 284 -30.36 20.43 18.03
CA GLU A 284 -29.39 21.39 18.58
C GLU A 284 -28.18 21.57 17.65
N VAL A 285 -27.65 20.48 17.08
CA VAL A 285 -26.59 20.49 16.05
C VAL A 285 -27.03 21.31 14.82
N ARG A 286 -28.28 21.13 14.39
CA ARG A 286 -28.86 21.89 13.27
C ARG A 286 -28.96 23.39 13.58
N ASN A 287 -29.36 23.75 14.80
CA ASN A 287 -29.44 25.15 15.22
C ASN A 287 -28.05 25.79 15.34
N VAL A 288 -27.04 25.04 15.77
CA VAL A 288 -25.63 25.49 15.80
C VAL A 288 -25.10 25.69 14.38
N ARG A 289 -25.42 24.78 13.44
CA ARG A 289 -25.06 24.90 12.01
C ARG A 289 -25.69 26.13 11.37
N ASP A 290 -26.99 26.34 11.58
CA ASP A 290 -27.74 27.45 10.98
C ASP A 290 -27.28 28.82 11.53
N GLN A 291 -26.77 28.87 12.77
CA GLN A 291 -26.14 30.07 13.35
C GLN A 291 -24.64 30.21 13.00
N GLY A 292 -23.96 29.11 12.67
CA GLY A 292 -22.52 29.02 12.46
C GLY A 292 -21.99 29.83 11.27
N GLN A 293 -22.83 30.19 10.30
CA GLN A 293 -22.45 31.09 9.21
C GLN A 293 -22.20 32.54 9.68
N SER A 294 -22.60 32.88 10.91
CA SER A 294 -22.44 34.22 11.50
C SER A 294 -21.41 34.30 12.64
N LEU A 295 -20.80 33.18 13.01
CA LEU A 295 -19.90 33.07 14.17
C LEU A 295 -18.43 33.08 13.74
N THR A 296 -17.56 33.67 14.57
CA THR A 296 -16.12 33.65 14.33
C THR A 296 -15.55 32.25 14.51
N ASP A 297 -14.39 31.98 13.90
CA ASP A 297 -13.79 30.65 13.87
C ASP A 297 -13.55 30.02 15.25
N GLU A 298 -13.13 30.86 16.21
CA GLU A 298 -12.96 30.50 17.62
C GLU A 298 -14.27 29.98 18.24
N GLN A 299 -15.39 30.66 17.99
CA GLN A 299 -16.71 30.30 18.53
C GLN A 299 -17.31 29.06 17.87
N ARG A 300 -16.99 28.83 16.59
CA ARG A 300 -17.39 27.61 15.89
C ARG A 300 -16.69 26.39 16.47
N ARG A 301 -15.39 26.52 16.74
CA ARG A 301 -14.59 25.47 17.36
C ARG A 301 -15.04 25.13 18.78
N GLU A 302 -15.37 26.14 19.59
CA GLU A 302 -15.85 25.95 20.96
C GLU A 302 -17.21 25.24 21.00
N ARG A 303 -18.16 25.64 20.13
CA ARG A 303 -19.48 24.97 20.06
C ARG A 303 -19.41 23.56 19.50
N ALA A 304 -18.52 23.32 18.52
CA ALA A 304 -18.28 21.97 18.01
C ALA A 304 -17.70 21.06 19.10
N ALA A 305 -16.80 21.57 19.94
CA ALA A 305 -16.25 20.84 21.08
C ALA A 305 -17.32 20.51 22.13
N GLU A 306 -18.24 21.45 22.43
CA GLU A 306 -19.33 21.22 23.38
C GLU A 306 -20.29 20.12 22.88
N VAL A 307 -20.68 20.17 21.61
CA VAL A 307 -21.54 19.16 20.97
C VAL A 307 -20.85 17.79 20.97
N ALA A 308 -19.55 17.74 20.68
CA ALA A 308 -18.77 16.51 20.69
C ALA A 308 -18.67 15.90 22.09
N MET A 309 -18.48 16.71 23.13
CA MET A 309 -18.46 16.21 24.52
C MET A 309 -19.82 15.68 24.97
N LYS A 310 -20.92 16.35 24.60
CA LYS A 310 -22.28 15.85 24.89
C LYS A 310 -22.55 14.52 24.18
N LEU A 311 -22.12 14.37 22.92
CA LEU A 311 -22.26 13.13 22.16
C LEU A 311 -21.41 11.99 22.77
N TRP A 312 -20.20 12.31 23.23
CA TRP A 312 -19.29 11.36 23.89
C TRP A 312 -19.84 10.85 25.23
N ASN A 313 -20.39 11.75 26.05
CA ASN A 313 -21.05 11.38 27.31
C ASN A 313 -22.33 10.55 27.09
N PHE A 314 -23.07 10.81 26.00
CA PHE A 314 -24.29 10.07 25.66
C PHE A 314 -23.99 8.66 25.11
N LEU A 315 -22.84 8.45 24.46
CA LEU A 315 -22.41 7.13 23.98
C LEU A 315 -21.85 6.19 25.07
N GLY A 316 -21.90 6.58 26.35
CA GLY A 316 -21.65 5.66 27.47
C GLY A 316 -20.19 5.40 27.82
N ALA A 317 -19.28 6.37 27.66
CA ALA A 317 -17.89 6.24 28.08
C ALA A 317 -17.65 6.65 29.56
N ASP A 318 -18.47 6.15 30.49
CA ASP A 318 -18.33 6.40 31.94
C ASP A 318 -18.48 5.11 32.79
N ASP A 319 -17.94 3.99 32.28
CA ASP A 319 -17.62 2.80 33.10
C ASP A 319 -16.17 2.93 33.63
N GLU A 320 -15.92 3.90 34.51
CA GLU A 320 -14.80 3.83 35.47
C GLU A 320 -15.36 3.84 36.90
N ASP A 321 -15.80 2.67 37.36
CA ASP A 321 -16.02 2.38 38.78
C ASP A 321 -15.49 0.97 39.11
N GLY A 322 -14.47 0.88 39.97
CA GLY A 322 -14.09 -0.42 40.53
C GLY A 322 -12.68 -0.57 41.10
N ALA A 323 -12.25 0.36 41.97
CA ALA A 323 -11.15 0.10 42.88
C ALA A 323 -11.54 -1.02 43.88
N ASP A 324 -10.97 -2.21 43.74
CA ASP A 324 -11.02 -3.23 44.80
C ASP A 324 -9.93 -2.92 45.84
N SER A 325 -10.38 -2.36 46.97
CA SER A 325 -9.69 -2.40 48.24
C SER A 325 -10.66 -2.90 49.31
N ASP A 326 -10.60 -4.19 49.64
CA ASP A 326 -10.56 -4.72 51.01
C ASP A 326 -10.02 -6.16 51.03
#